data_AF-A0A6N3H6Y5-F1
#
_entry.id   AF-A0A6N3H6Y5-F1
#
_cell.length_a   1.000
_cell.length_b   1.000
_cell.length_c   1.000
_cell.angle_alpha   90.00
_cell.angle_beta   90.00
_cell.angle_gamma   90.00
#
_symmetry.space_group_name_H-M   'P 1'
#
loop_
_entity.id
_entity.type
_entity.pdbx_description
1 polymer ?
#
loop_
_entity_poly.entity_id
_entity_poly.type
_entity_poly.pdbx_seq_one_letter_code
_entity_poly.pdbx_strand_id
1 'polypeptide(L)'
;MKLKEAVKKAEESIEETLACCDFPSEHWARIHINNAIERLNREIRRHNRRVGSFPNGKSALMPVCARLRNVMWPVSSWATGIT
;
A
#
# COMPACT_ATOMS: atom_id res chain seq x y z
N MET A 1 -17.07 3.05 -20.70
CA MET A 1 -17.68 2.61 -19.43
C MET A 1 -16.60 1.91 -18.60
N LYS A 2 -15.99 2.59 -17.62
CA LYS A 2 -14.84 2.12 -16.82
C LYS A 2 -15.07 0.78 -16.09
N LEU A 3 -16.33 0.34 -15.99
CA LEU A 3 -16.73 -0.90 -15.35
C LEU A 3 -16.31 -2.16 -16.14
N LYS A 4 -16.28 -2.12 -17.48
CA LYS A 4 -15.90 -3.30 -18.29
C LYS A 4 -14.43 -3.68 -18.10
N GLU A 5 -13.55 -2.70 -18.01
CA GLU A 5 -12.11 -2.92 -17.78
C GLU A 5 -11.83 -3.41 -16.36
N ALA A 6 -12.58 -2.89 -15.37
CA ALA A 6 -12.46 -3.35 -13.98
C ALA A 6 -12.90 -4.82 -13.84
N VAL A 7 -14.00 -5.22 -14.48
CA VAL A 7 -14.47 -6.61 -14.49
C VAL A 7 -13.44 -7.53 -15.15
N LYS A 8 -12.93 -7.15 -16.33
CA LYS A 8 -11.90 -7.94 -17.03
C LYS A 8 -10.64 -8.10 -16.18
N LYS A 9 -10.19 -7.04 -15.51
CA LYS A 9 -9.02 -7.11 -14.64
C LYS A 9 -9.26 -8.02 -13.43
N ALA A 10 -10.47 -7.99 -12.86
CA ALA A 10 -10.85 -8.86 -11.76
C ALA A 10 -10.87 -10.33 -12.19
N GLU A 11 -11.38 -10.65 -13.38
CA GLU A 11 -11.36 -12.00 -13.96
C GLU A 11 -9.94 -12.52 -14.19
N GLU A 12 -9.04 -11.66 -14.68
CA GLU A 12 -7.63 -12.01 -14.91
C GLU A 12 -6.84 -12.21 -13.60
N SER A 13 -7.21 -11.54 -12.50
CA SER A 13 -6.49 -11.58 -11.22
C SER A 13 -7.14 -12.47 -10.16
N ILE A 14 -8.09 -13.35 -10.53
CA ILE A 14 -8.78 -14.24 -9.58
C ILE A 14 -7.77 -15.12 -8.83
N GLU A 15 -6.85 -15.74 -9.56
CA GLU A 15 -5.86 -16.66 -9.00
C GLU A 15 -4.93 -15.95 -8.00
N GLU A 16 -4.44 -14.76 -8.35
CA GLU A 16 -3.62 -13.92 -7.46
C GLU A 16 -4.38 -13.48 -6.20
N THR A 17 -5.69 -13.24 -6.32
CA THR A 17 -6.55 -12.81 -5.21
C THR A 17 -6.84 -13.96 -4.25
N LEU A 18 -7.03 -15.17 -4.78
CA LEU A 18 -7.32 -16.37 -4.00
C LEU A 18 -6.07 -16.98 -3.34
N ALA A 19 -4.86 -16.59 -3.73
CA ALA A 19 -3.61 -17.01 -3.07
C ALA A 19 -3.58 -16.69 -1.56
N CYS A 20 -4.39 -15.73 -1.09
CA CYS A 20 -4.56 -15.46 0.34
C CYS A 20 -5.25 -16.61 1.09
N CYS A 21 -6.07 -17.42 0.42
CA CYS A 21 -6.83 -18.51 1.01
C CYS A 21 -5.97 -19.75 1.33
N ASP A 22 -4.75 -19.81 0.81
CA ASP A 22 -3.77 -20.86 1.12
C ASP A 22 -3.20 -20.74 2.55
N PHE A 23 -3.36 -19.56 3.17
CA PHE A 23 -2.95 -19.32 4.56
C PHE A 23 -4.06 -19.71 5.55
N PRO A 24 -3.74 -19.93 6.84
CA PRO A 24 -4.76 -20.12 7.87
C PRO A 24 -5.73 -18.94 7.94
N SER A 25 -7.00 -19.22 8.26
CA SER A 25 -8.08 -18.22 8.24
C SER A 25 -7.86 -17.05 9.19
N GLU A 26 -7.07 -17.21 10.26
CA GLU A 26 -6.68 -16.10 11.13
C GLU A 26 -5.86 -15.02 10.41
N HIS A 27 -5.18 -15.37 9.31
CA HIS A 27 -4.34 -14.44 8.56
C HIS A 27 -5.08 -13.73 7.42
N TRP A 28 -6.24 -14.24 6.99
CA TRP A 28 -6.96 -13.69 5.84
C TRP A 28 -7.32 -12.22 6.02
N ALA A 29 -7.83 -11.85 7.19
CA ALA A 29 -8.14 -10.45 7.48
C ALA A 29 -6.90 -9.56 7.41
N ARG A 30 -5.73 -10.04 7.83
CA ARG A 30 -4.48 -9.25 7.80
C ARG A 30 -3.90 -9.14 6.38
N ILE A 31 -4.01 -10.18 5.57
CA ILE A 31 -3.46 -10.22 4.21
C ILE A 31 -4.38 -9.50 3.22
N HIS A 32 -5.70 -9.70 3.33
CA HIS A 32 -6.68 -9.13 2.41
C HIS A 32 -6.92 -7.63 2.64
N ILE A 33 -6.67 -7.13 3.85
CA ILE A 33 -6.89 -5.73 4.18
C ILE A 33 -5.68 -4.88 3.76
N ASN A 34 -5.92 -3.97 2.80
CA ASN A 34 -4.90 -3.08 2.25
C ASN A 34 -4.61 -1.83 3.13
N ASN A 35 -5.11 -1.80 4.38
CA ASN A 35 -5.07 -0.62 5.26
C ASN A 35 -3.65 -0.09 5.51
N ALA A 36 -2.67 -0.99 5.64
CA ALA A 36 -1.29 -0.59 5.88
C ALA A 36 -0.70 0.17 4.69
N ILE A 37 -0.90 -0.35 3.47
CA ILE A 37 -0.43 0.27 2.22
C ILE A 37 -1.21 1.56 1.93
N GLU A 38 -2.53 1.57 2.17
CA GLU A 38 -3.33 2.79 2.03
C GLU A 38 -2.88 3.90 2.97
N ARG A 39 -2.65 3.57 4.25
CA ARG A 39 -2.18 4.52 5.26
C ARG A 39 -0.81 5.06 4.88
N LEU A 40 0.11 4.19 4.43
CA LEU A 40 1.41 4.58 3.93
C LEU A 40 1.30 5.53 2.72
N ASN A 41 0.46 5.19 1.75
CA ASN A 41 0.22 6.01 0.56
C ASN A 41 -0.36 7.39 0.93
N ARG A 42 -1.26 7.47 1.93
CA ARG A 42 -1.77 8.76 2.43
C ARG A 42 -0.68 9.59 3.08
N GLU A 43 0.22 8.99 3.86
CA GLU A 43 1.33 9.72 4.48
C GLU A 43 2.32 10.27 3.45
N ILE A 44 2.69 9.46 2.46
CA ILE A 44 3.55 9.89 1.35
C ILE A 44 2.92 11.06 0.61
N ARG A 45 1.61 10.96 0.29
CA ARG A 45 0.88 12.05 -0.38
C ARG A 45 0.79 13.32 0.47
N ARG A 46 0.57 13.20 1.78
CA ARG A 46 0.54 14.37 2.70
C ARG A 46 1.88 15.08 2.75
N HIS A 47 2.98 14.33 2.86
CA HIS A 47 4.32 14.90 2.94
C HIS A 47 4.73 15.60 1.64
N ASN A 48 4.40 14.98 0.50
CA ASN A 48 4.75 15.51 -0.81
C ASN A 48 3.72 16.51 -1.36
N ARG A 49 2.65 16.82 -0.62
CA ARG A 49 1.61 17.79 -1.05
C ARG A 49 2.18 19.16 -1.40
N ARG A 50 3.27 19.56 -0.73
CA ARG A 50 3.94 20.85 -0.93
C ARG A 50 4.87 20.87 -2.16
N VAL A 51 5.25 19.71 -2.67
CA VAL A 51 6.21 19.58 -3.78
C VAL A 51 5.52 19.78 -5.13
N GLY A 52 4.19 19.68 -5.21
CA GLY A 52 3.37 20.12 -6.36
C GLY A 52 3.52 19.26 -7.62
N SER A 53 4.73 19.12 -8.15
CA SER A 53 5.09 18.23 -9.25
C SER A 53 6.59 17.90 -9.20
N PHE A 54 6.93 16.64 -9.37
CA PHE A 54 8.34 16.23 -9.50
C PHE A 54 8.79 16.39 -10.95
N PRO A 55 9.99 16.94 -11.21
CA PRO A 55 10.50 17.10 -12.56
C PRO A 55 10.78 15.76 -13.27
N ASN A 56 10.96 14.67 -12.52
CA ASN A 56 11.04 13.31 -13.05
C ASN A 56 10.71 12.26 -11.96
N GLY A 57 10.43 11.01 -12.37
CA GLY A 57 10.09 9.93 -11.44
C GLY A 57 11.23 9.52 -10.48
N LYS A 58 12.50 9.75 -10.84
CA LYS A 58 13.65 9.49 -9.97
C LYS A 58 13.81 10.54 -8.86
N SER A 59 13.42 11.79 -9.12
CA SER A 59 13.44 12.89 -8.15
C SER A 59 12.41 12.70 -7.04
N ALA A 60 11.34 11.96 -7.31
CA ALA A 60 10.35 11.57 -6.30
C ALA A 60 10.87 10.49 -5.34
N LEU A 61 11.89 9.73 -5.74
CA LEU A 61 12.33 8.54 -5.02
C LEU A 61 13.00 8.90 -3.69
N MET A 62 13.88 9.92 -3.68
CA MET A 62 14.59 10.34 -2.47
C MET A 62 13.66 10.86 -1.34
N PRO A 63 12.68 11.74 -1.61
CA PRO A 63 11.68 12.17 -0.63
C PRO A 63 10.82 11.02 -0.10
N VAL A 64 10.39 10.11 -0.98
CA VAL A 64 9.61 8.93 -0.59
C VAL A 64 10.42 8.00 0.29
N CYS A 65 11.67 7.67 -0.07
CA CYS A 65 12.56 6.85 0.74
C CYS A 65 12.90 7.48 2.08
N ALA A 66 13.10 8.80 2.13
CA ALA A 66 13.30 9.52 3.39
C ALA A 66 12.07 9.44 4.30
N ARG A 67 10.86 9.53 3.73
CA ARG A 67 9.62 9.35 4.49
C ARG A 67 9.45 7.91 4.97
N LEU A 68 9.69 6.92 4.11
CA LEU A 68 9.64 5.51 4.47
C LEU A 68 10.55 5.18 5.65
N ARG A 69 11.80 5.69 5.64
CA ARG A 69 12.73 5.53 6.77
C ARG A 69 12.19 6.12 8.06
N ASN A 70 11.64 7.32 8.03
CA ASN A 70 11.07 7.96 9.24
C ASN A 70 9.83 7.23 9.78
N VAL A 71 9.03 6.70 8.86
CA VAL A 71 7.78 5.99 9.15
C VAL A 71 8.07 4.58 9.70
N MET A 72 9.12 3.92 9.20
CA MET A 72 9.52 2.57 9.58
C MET A 72 10.53 2.51 10.73
N TRP A 73 11.31 3.55 11.00
CA TRP A 73 12.23 3.58 12.14
C TRP A 73 11.57 3.34 13.52
N PRO A 74 10.34 3.80 13.81
CA PRO A 74 9.62 3.40 15.02
C PRO A 74 8.95 2.02 14.87
N VAL A 75 9.62 1.02 14.28
CA VAL A 75 9.10 -0.36 14.11
C VAL A 75 8.68 -1.04 15.44
N SER A 76 8.95 -0.41 16.58
CA SER A 76 8.37 -0.78 17.88
C SER A 76 6.89 -0.38 18.06
N SER A 77 6.38 0.67 17.41
CA SER A 77 4.99 1.16 17.57
C SER A 77 4.03 0.76 16.45
N TRP A 78 4.56 0.22 15.35
CA TRP A 78 3.77 -0.27 14.21
C TRP A 78 3.27 -1.71 14.43
N ALA A 79 4.01 -2.49 15.23
CA ALA A 79 3.62 -3.83 15.66
C ALA A 79 2.49 -3.84 16.70
N THR A 80 2.29 -2.73 17.43
CA THR A 80 1.33 -2.64 18.55
C THR A 80 -0.11 -2.35 18.15
N GLY A 81 -0.41 -2.20 16.85
CA GLY A 81 -1.79 -2.14 16.34
C GLY A 81 -2.34 -3.49 15.89
N ILE A 82 -1.65 -4.59 16.20
CA ILE A 82 -1.97 -5.97 15.80
C ILE A 82 -2.18 -6.85 17.06
N THR A 83 -2.95 -6.36 18.01
CA THR A 83 -3.61 -7.17 19.04
C THR A 83 -5.09 -6.84 19.04
#